data_AF-A0A653EXP5-F1
#
_entry.id   AF-A0A653EXP5-F1
#
_cell.length_a   1.000
_cell.length_b   1.000
_cell.length_c   1.000
_cell.angle_alpha   90.00
_cell.angle_beta   90.00
_cell.angle_gamma   90.00
#
_symmetry.space_group_name_H-M   'P 1'
#
loop_
_entity.id
_entity.type
_entity.pdbx_description
1 polymer ?
#
loop_
_entity_poly.entity_id
_entity_poly.type
_entity_poly.pdbx_seq_one_letter_code
_entity_poly.pdbx_strand_id
1 'polypeptide(L)'
;MATEVAPSRSSAPRLCRVALLVGADTLIDYALPAAVPLIAVIEDLIPRVNDILRASDVTPLDGAASYQLCRCDAAPLDPQMSLDDAGVVDGDSLWLLPTEATERFGPVIEEVSTALARSARAQFSRVDETTARQVATGLCVGLLVFAELLLVRQWLYRGGWVPATVSWALAALWAVGAWLASRAVGEQRRRTSGGFAWSALIAAGAGAAMAVPGHLGGWHVVAAISTVVAAAATLTMLTGRYVTVLAAMAVALGSAAAVAAIHASGWQLRPEQIAVTALAAMLAVVTFATNIAVVGAGVPGPWFPSVTNRGVFENRPGAPLDTVSPVEPSGAVPAAQIAVWARRGNQIVTGLLSGCAIVVVVAAGYAVVPGKPGGWRFAAFTLGVCLILVLRARSFVDRYQSAVLAISAVLGVALVIGRYAATPYPPSLSATLLGAAATLGLAVLGWLAAMVIPTARINAPTNRAVEVTEYIVLIFVVPWLLWLLNVLSAARNLVHGS
;
A
#
# COMPACT_ATOMS: atom_id res chain seq x y z
N MET A 1 -51.06 47.68 46.48
CA MET A 1 -49.71 47.18 46.17
C MET A 1 -49.88 46.23 45.00
N ALA A 2 -49.72 46.74 43.78
CA ALA A 2 -49.94 46.00 42.54
C ALA A 2 -48.67 45.22 42.19
N THR A 3 -48.77 43.91 42.05
CA THR A 3 -47.70 43.03 41.57
C THR A 3 -47.63 43.09 40.06
N GLU A 4 -46.51 43.63 39.58
CA GLU A 4 -46.11 43.71 38.19
C GLU A 4 -45.77 42.31 37.66
N VAL A 5 -46.53 41.81 36.69
CA VAL A 5 -46.27 40.56 35.98
C VAL A 5 -45.21 40.86 34.91
N ALA A 6 -43.99 40.36 35.11
CA ALA A 6 -42.94 40.44 34.11
C ALA A 6 -43.34 39.60 32.86
N PRO A 7 -43.12 40.10 31.63
CA PRO A 7 -43.40 39.34 30.42
C PRO A 7 -42.45 38.13 30.33
N SER A 8 -43.01 36.92 30.21
CA SER A 8 -42.26 35.71 29.89
C SER A 8 -41.55 35.90 28.56
N ARG A 9 -40.21 35.93 28.56
CA ARG A 9 -39.41 35.86 27.33
C ARG A 9 -39.75 34.52 26.65
N SER A 10 -40.29 34.58 25.43
CA SER A 10 -40.43 33.40 24.58
C SER A 10 -39.04 32.78 24.40
N SER A 11 -38.82 31.57 24.93
CA SER A 11 -37.60 30.83 24.65
C SER A 11 -37.57 30.55 23.15
N ALA A 12 -36.56 31.08 22.44
CA ALA A 12 -36.35 30.73 21.04
C ALA A 12 -36.31 29.19 20.91
N PRO A 13 -36.95 28.61 19.88
CA PRO A 13 -36.93 27.16 19.69
C PRO A 13 -35.47 26.70 19.55
N ARG A 14 -35.12 25.63 20.28
CA ARG A 14 -33.80 25.02 20.16
C ARG A 14 -33.67 24.46 18.75
N LEU A 15 -32.66 24.91 18.01
CA LEU A 15 -32.38 24.48 16.65
C LEU A 15 -31.22 23.48 16.64
N CYS A 16 -31.31 22.46 15.79
CA CYS A 16 -30.25 21.53 15.48
C CYS A 16 -29.84 21.74 14.02
N ARG A 17 -28.55 21.99 13.77
CA ARG A 17 -28.01 22.13 12.42
C ARG A 17 -27.67 20.75 11.87
N VAL A 18 -28.34 20.33 10.83
CA VAL A 18 -28.14 19.03 10.17
C VAL A 18 -27.76 19.22 8.71
N ALA A 19 -27.01 18.27 8.17
CA ALA A 19 -26.69 18.22 6.75
C ALA A 19 -27.70 17.30 6.06
N LEU A 20 -28.63 17.88 5.31
CA LEU A 20 -29.73 17.15 4.66
C LEU A 20 -29.28 16.64 3.28
N LEU A 21 -29.21 15.33 3.10
CA LEU A 21 -29.01 14.70 1.80
C LEU A 21 -30.35 14.51 1.11
N VAL A 22 -30.46 15.09 -0.09
CA VAL A 22 -31.67 15.10 -0.91
C VAL A 22 -31.32 14.59 -2.31
N GLY A 23 -32.07 13.60 -2.81
CA GLY A 23 -31.81 13.01 -4.12
C GLY A 23 -30.47 12.27 -4.19
N ALA A 24 -29.80 12.26 -5.35
CA ALA A 24 -28.56 11.50 -5.53
C ALA A 24 -27.31 12.24 -5.04
N ASP A 25 -27.25 13.57 -5.18
CA ASP A 25 -26.00 14.33 -5.07
C ASP A 25 -26.16 15.71 -4.37
N THR A 26 -27.31 16.01 -3.75
CA THR A 26 -27.54 17.34 -3.15
C THR A 26 -27.44 17.29 -1.63
N LEU A 27 -26.53 18.09 -1.07
CA LEU A 27 -26.36 18.29 0.36
C LEU A 27 -26.78 19.72 0.73
N ILE A 28 -27.71 19.86 1.67
CA ILE A 28 -28.24 21.15 2.13
C ILE A 28 -28.01 21.26 3.64
N ASP A 29 -27.20 22.21 4.08
CA ASP A 29 -27.09 22.54 5.50
C ASP A 29 -28.34 23.29 5.94
N TYR A 30 -29.09 22.70 6.88
CA TYR A 30 -30.35 23.25 7.34
C TYR A 30 -30.47 23.22 8.88
N ALA A 31 -31.11 24.22 9.46
CA ALA A 31 -31.38 24.28 10.89
C ALA A 31 -32.83 23.87 11.15
N LEU A 32 -33.04 22.74 11.82
CA LEU A 32 -34.35 22.19 12.14
C LEU A 32 -34.69 22.38 13.62
N PRO A 33 -35.96 22.59 14.00
CA PRO A 33 -36.38 22.61 15.40
C PRO A 33 -36.12 21.26 16.08
N ALA A 34 -35.32 21.25 17.15
CA ALA A 34 -34.84 20.01 17.77
C ALA A 34 -35.89 19.31 18.64
N ALA A 35 -36.80 20.09 19.25
CA ALA A 35 -37.79 19.62 20.22
C ALA A 35 -39.22 19.45 19.65
N VAL A 36 -39.37 19.53 18.32
CA VAL A 36 -40.67 19.40 17.63
C VAL A 36 -40.74 18.00 16.99
N PRO A 37 -41.92 17.34 17.00
CA PRO A 37 -42.10 16.06 16.30
C PRO A 37 -41.72 16.16 14.82
N LEU A 38 -40.97 15.17 14.35
CA LEU A 38 -40.42 15.11 12.99
C LEU A 38 -41.48 15.25 11.90
N ILE A 39 -42.70 14.73 12.10
CA ILE A 39 -43.79 14.83 11.12
C ILE A 39 -44.14 16.28 10.76
N ALA A 40 -44.23 17.18 11.74
CA ALA A 40 -44.53 18.59 11.51
C ALA A 40 -43.33 19.31 10.87
N VAL A 41 -42.12 18.92 11.25
CA VAL A 41 -40.88 19.48 10.69
C VAL A 41 -40.74 19.12 9.20
N ILE A 42 -41.09 17.91 8.81
CA ILE A 42 -40.98 17.42 7.42
C ILE A 42 -41.97 18.13 6.49
N GLU A 43 -43.22 18.31 6.93
CA GLU A 43 -44.25 19.02 6.14
C GLU A 43 -43.81 20.45 5.79
N ASP A 44 -43.20 21.17 6.74
CA ASP A 44 -42.65 22.51 6.53
C ASP A 44 -41.34 22.51 5.73
N LEU A 45 -40.58 21.42 5.79
CA LEU A 45 -39.26 21.30 5.16
C LEU A 45 -39.36 21.10 3.64
N ILE A 46 -40.32 20.30 3.15
CA ILE A 46 -40.44 19.93 1.72
C ILE A 46 -40.57 21.17 0.81
N PRO A 47 -41.46 22.15 1.07
CA PRO A 47 -41.58 23.34 0.22
C PRO A 47 -40.28 24.15 0.18
N ARG A 48 -39.61 24.29 1.33
CA ARG A 48 -38.37 25.08 1.46
C ARG A 48 -37.19 24.42 0.77
N VAL A 49 -37.06 23.10 0.88
CA VAL A 49 -36.07 22.33 0.13
C VAL A 49 -36.33 22.45 -1.37
N ASN A 50 -37.59 22.38 -1.80
CA ASN A 50 -37.95 22.56 -3.21
C ASN A 50 -37.59 23.94 -3.75
N ASP A 51 -37.70 25.00 -2.96
CA ASP A 51 -37.25 26.33 -3.38
C ASP A 51 -35.73 26.39 -3.59
N ILE A 52 -34.96 25.72 -2.72
CA ILE A 52 -33.50 25.61 -2.83
C ILE A 52 -33.10 24.76 -4.05
N LEU A 53 -33.79 23.65 -4.29
CA LEU A 53 -33.55 22.78 -5.45
C LEU A 53 -33.83 23.50 -6.77
N ARG A 54 -34.94 24.24 -6.86
CA ARG A 54 -35.26 25.06 -8.05
C ARG A 54 -34.24 26.16 -8.29
N ALA A 55 -33.76 26.81 -7.23
CA ALA A 55 -32.70 27.82 -7.34
C ALA A 55 -31.36 27.23 -7.82
N SER A 56 -31.16 25.92 -7.62
CA SER A 56 -29.94 25.19 -7.99
C SER A 56 -30.09 24.39 -9.30
N ASP A 57 -31.20 24.57 -10.04
CA ASP A 57 -31.54 23.82 -11.27
C ASP A 57 -31.57 22.29 -11.09
N VAL A 58 -31.94 21.83 -9.90
CA VAL A 58 -32.09 20.40 -9.55
C VAL A 58 -33.58 20.03 -9.57
N THR A 59 -33.88 18.79 -9.99
CA THR A 59 -35.26 18.27 -10.01
C THR A 59 -35.89 18.37 -8.62
N PRO A 60 -37.05 19.03 -8.47
CA PRO A 60 -37.71 19.16 -7.18
C PRO A 60 -38.25 17.81 -6.68
N LEU A 61 -38.44 17.71 -5.37
CA LEU A 61 -39.13 16.61 -4.71
C LEU A 61 -40.61 16.57 -5.12
N ASP A 62 -41.16 15.37 -5.24
CA ASP A 62 -42.54 15.13 -5.63
C ASP A 62 -43.49 15.48 -4.48
N GLY A 63 -44.33 16.51 -4.66
CA GLY A 63 -45.27 16.96 -3.65
C GLY A 63 -46.39 15.95 -3.33
N ALA A 64 -46.58 14.92 -4.15
CA ALA A 64 -47.55 13.85 -3.88
C ALA A 64 -46.97 12.70 -3.03
N ALA A 65 -45.64 12.60 -2.92
CA ALA A 65 -44.97 11.56 -2.15
C ALA A 65 -44.81 11.97 -0.68
N SER A 66 -44.98 11.00 0.23
CA SER A 66 -44.61 11.20 1.63
C SER A 66 -43.10 11.01 1.81
N TYR A 67 -42.47 11.86 2.62
CA TYR A 67 -41.04 11.80 2.90
C TYR A 67 -40.77 11.52 4.38
N GLN A 68 -39.64 10.89 4.65
CA GLN A 68 -39.17 10.59 5.99
C GLN A 68 -37.69 10.94 6.13
N LEU A 69 -37.31 11.46 7.30
CA LEU A 69 -35.92 11.67 7.66
C LEU A 69 -35.30 10.34 8.09
N CYS A 70 -34.18 9.99 7.49
CA CYS A 70 -33.44 8.78 7.76
C CYS A 70 -32.02 9.12 8.21
N ARG A 71 -31.41 8.23 9.00
CA ARG A 71 -29.97 8.31 9.31
C ARG A 71 -29.12 8.02 8.07
N CYS A 72 -27.81 8.24 8.17
CA CYS A 72 -26.86 7.98 7.07
C CYS A 72 -26.90 6.54 6.51
N ASP A 73 -27.33 5.57 7.33
CA ASP A 73 -27.49 4.15 6.97
C ASP A 73 -28.86 3.83 6.34
N ALA A 74 -29.64 4.87 5.99
CA ALA A 74 -31.01 4.79 5.50
C ALA A 74 -31.99 4.13 6.50
N ALA A 75 -31.68 4.12 7.79
CA ALA A 75 -32.66 3.76 8.82
C ALA A 75 -33.64 4.92 9.06
N PRO A 76 -34.96 4.71 8.91
CA PRO A 76 -35.95 5.76 9.12
C PRO A 76 -36.02 6.18 10.60
N LEU A 77 -36.08 7.49 10.85
CA LEU A 77 -36.37 8.05 12.17
C LEU A 77 -37.88 8.00 12.44
N ASP A 78 -38.26 7.71 13.68
CA ASP A 78 -39.68 7.69 14.06
C ASP A 78 -40.31 9.09 13.85
N PRO A 79 -41.34 9.24 12.99
CA PRO A 79 -41.97 10.53 12.72
C PRO A 79 -42.62 11.18 13.94
N GLN A 80 -42.95 10.40 14.97
CA GLN A 80 -43.56 10.89 16.21
C GLN A 80 -42.53 11.43 17.20
N MET A 81 -41.25 11.11 17.04
CA MET A 81 -40.17 11.57 17.92
C MET A 81 -39.64 12.94 17.48
N SER A 82 -39.01 13.65 18.42
CA SER A 82 -38.23 14.85 18.10
C SER A 82 -36.79 14.48 17.72
N LEU A 83 -36.04 15.43 17.13
CA LEU A 83 -34.62 15.21 16.81
C LEU A 83 -33.78 14.98 18.07
N ASP A 84 -34.10 15.68 19.17
CA ASP A 84 -33.46 15.51 20.48
C ASP A 84 -33.70 14.08 21.02
N ASP A 85 -34.94 13.58 20.93
CA ASP A 85 -35.28 12.23 21.42
C ASP A 85 -34.68 11.12 20.54
N ALA A 86 -34.52 11.38 19.25
CA ALA A 86 -33.87 10.47 18.32
C ALA A 86 -32.33 10.51 18.40
N GLY A 87 -31.78 11.33 19.31
CA GLY A 87 -30.35 11.44 19.56
C GLY A 87 -29.56 12.01 18.37
N VAL A 88 -30.17 12.91 17.60
CA VAL A 88 -29.50 13.64 16.51
C VAL A 88 -28.77 14.84 17.10
N VAL A 89 -27.51 15.03 16.73
CA VAL A 89 -26.67 16.14 17.21
C VAL A 89 -26.32 17.12 16.09
N ASP A 90 -25.89 18.32 16.47
CA ASP A 90 -25.42 19.34 15.52
C ASP A 90 -24.28 18.79 14.64
N GLY A 91 -24.49 18.83 13.32
CA GLY A 91 -23.57 18.32 12.31
C GLY A 91 -23.90 16.92 11.79
N ASP A 92 -24.90 16.24 12.36
CA ASP A 92 -25.35 14.95 11.84
C ASP A 92 -25.90 15.08 10.42
N SER A 93 -25.60 14.09 9.58
CA SER A 93 -26.12 14.01 8.21
C SER A 93 -27.36 13.13 8.16
N LEU A 94 -28.46 13.67 7.65
CA LEU A 94 -29.75 13.00 7.53
C LEU A 94 -30.16 12.91 6.07
N TRP A 95 -30.76 11.80 5.69
CA TRP A 95 -31.35 11.60 4.36
C TRP A 95 -32.83 11.99 4.38
N LEU A 96 -33.28 12.72 3.37
CA LEU A 96 -34.71 12.90 3.09
C LEU A 96 -35.12 11.94 1.98
N LEU A 97 -35.76 10.82 2.34
CA LEU A 97 -36.15 9.77 1.41
C LEU A 97 -37.67 9.65 1.33
N PRO A 98 -38.24 9.26 0.18
CA PRO A 98 -39.66 8.94 0.11
C PRO A 98 -39.95 7.72 0.98
N THR A 99 -41.09 7.70 1.67
CA THR A 99 -41.48 6.63 2.60
C THR A 99 -41.46 5.26 1.92
N GLU A 100 -41.88 5.18 0.65
CA GLU A 100 -41.83 3.94 -0.15
C GLU A 100 -40.41 3.37 -0.29
N ALA A 101 -39.38 4.22 -0.31
CA ALA A 101 -37.99 3.77 -0.35
C ALA A 101 -37.49 3.25 1.01
N THR A 102 -38.21 3.52 2.10
CA THR A 102 -37.90 3.03 3.45
C THR A 102 -38.62 1.72 3.79
N GLU A 103 -39.68 1.36 3.05
CA GLU A 103 -40.41 0.12 3.26
C GLU A 103 -39.60 -1.10 2.78
N ARG A 104 -39.10 -1.88 3.74
CA ARG A 104 -38.41 -3.14 3.45
C ARG A 104 -39.42 -4.27 3.33
N PHE A 105 -39.98 -4.49 2.13
CA PHE A 105 -40.73 -5.70 1.85
C PHE A 105 -39.80 -6.91 1.75
N GLY A 106 -39.75 -7.71 2.82
CA GLY A 106 -39.15 -9.04 2.76
C GLY A 106 -40.05 -9.95 1.92
N PRO A 107 -39.57 -10.56 0.82
CA PRO A 107 -40.39 -11.51 0.07
C PRO A 107 -40.75 -12.67 0.99
N VAL A 108 -42.04 -12.90 1.22
CA VAL A 108 -42.53 -14.09 1.92
C VAL A 108 -42.32 -15.28 0.99
N ILE A 109 -41.42 -16.19 1.36
CA ILE A 109 -41.13 -17.40 0.60
C ILE A 109 -41.72 -18.57 1.37
N GLU A 110 -42.78 -19.18 0.84
CA GLU A 110 -43.51 -20.28 1.50
C GLU A 110 -42.73 -21.60 1.48
N GLU A 111 -41.87 -21.80 0.47
CA GLU A 111 -41.05 -23.00 0.34
C GLU A 111 -39.61 -22.82 0.86
N VAL A 112 -39.22 -23.67 1.80
CA VAL A 112 -37.86 -23.73 2.35
C VAL A 112 -36.81 -24.03 1.28
N SER A 113 -37.13 -24.84 0.27
CA SER A 113 -36.23 -25.14 -0.86
C SER A 113 -35.88 -23.89 -1.66
N THR A 114 -36.88 -23.06 -1.96
CA THR A 114 -36.73 -21.80 -2.68
C THR A 114 -35.99 -20.77 -1.81
N ALA A 115 -36.29 -20.71 -0.52
CA ALA A 115 -35.58 -19.84 0.42
C ALA A 115 -34.09 -20.24 0.54
N LEU A 116 -33.80 -21.54 0.65
CA LEU A 116 -32.43 -22.07 0.70
C LEU A 116 -31.67 -21.81 -0.60
N ALA A 117 -32.30 -22.03 -1.76
CA ALA A 117 -31.68 -21.76 -3.06
C ALA A 117 -31.37 -20.26 -3.25
N ARG A 118 -32.24 -19.37 -2.76
CA ARG A 118 -32.04 -17.92 -2.82
C ARG A 118 -30.95 -17.47 -1.84
N SER A 119 -30.98 -17.99 -0.62
CA SER A 119 -29.94 -17.76 0.39
C SER A 119 -28.57 -18.25 -0.08
N ALA A 120 -28.51 -19.44 -0.69
CA ALA A 120 -27.27 -19.99 -1.24
C ALA A 120 -26.74 -19.12 -2.40
N ARG A 121 -27.60 -18.62 -3.30
CA ARG A 121 -27.15 -17.68 -4.36
C ARG A 121 -26.68 -16.34 -3.81
N ALA A 122 -27.24 -15.88 -2.69
CA ALA A 122 -26.81 -14.65 -2.05
C ALA A 122 -25.47 -14.80 -1.31
N GLN A 123 -25.21 -15.98 -0.74
CA GLN A 123 -24.00 -16.26 0.03
C GLN A 123 -22.83 -16.76 -0.84
N PHE A 124 -23.12 -17.46 -1.94
CA PHE A 124 -22.11 -18.09 -2.79
C PHE A 124 -22.13 -17.55 -4.21
N SER A 125 -21.05 -16.87 -4.59
CA SER A 125 -20.81 -16.47 -5.98
C SER A 125 -20.62 -17.70 -6.87
N ARG A 126 -21.33 -17.77 -7.98
CA ARG A 126 -21.10 -18.80 -9.01
C ARG A 126 -19.83 -18.49 -9.82
N VAL A 127 -19.27 -19.53 -10.45
CA VAL A 127 -18.19 -19.35 -11.43
C VAL A 127 -18.70 -18.48 -12.57
N ASP A 128 -18.11 -17.30 -12.67
CA ASP A 128 -18.35 -16.34 -13.74
C ASP A 128 -17.17 -16.35 -14.74
N GLU A 129 -17.35 -15.71 -15.89
CA GLU A 129 -16.32 -15.51 -16.92
C GLU A 129 -15.03 -14.92 -16.34
N THR A 130 -15.15 -14.04 -15.34
CA THR A 130 -14.01 -13.45 -14.62
C THR A 130 -13.18 -14.49 -13.87
N THR A 131 -13.85 -15.43 -13.19
CA THR A 131 -13.23 -16.52 -12.45
C THR A 131 -12.58 -17.51 -13.41
N ALA A 132 -13.30 -17.93 -14.44
CA ALA A 132 -12.80 -18.85 -15.47
C ALA A 132 -11.52 -18.30 -16.13
N ARG A 133 -11.50 -17.00 -16.46
CA ARG A 133 -10.31 -16.33 -17.02
C ARG A 133 -9.13 -16.31 -16.04
N GLN A 134 -9.36 -15.99 -14.76
CA GLN A 134 -8.30 -15.94 -13.76
C GLN A 134 -7.66 -17.32 -13.58
N VAL A 135 -8.49 -18.38 -13.49
CA VAL A 135 -8.02 -19.77 -13.41
C VAL A 135 -7.22 -20.14 -14.66
N ALA A 136 -7.75 -19.87 -15.86
CA ALA A 136 -7.05 -20.16 -17.11
C ALA A 136 -5.70 -19.42 -17.20
N THR A 137 -5.68 -18.14 -16.84
CA THR A 137 -4.45 -17.33 -16.83
C THR A 137 -3.43 -17.88 -15.84
N GLY A 138 -3.87 -18.22 -14.62
CA GLY A 138 -3.01 -18.81 -13.59
C GLY A 138 -2.43 -20.16 -14.03
N LEU A 139 -3.24 -21.01 -14.65
CA LEU A 139 -2.81 -22.31 -15.16
C LEU A 139 -1.81 -22.15 -16.32
N CYS A 140 -2.03 -21.21 -17.25
CA CYS A 140 -1.08 -20.90 -18.32
C CYS A 140 0.27 -20.41 -17.75
N VAL A 141 0.26 -19.51 -16.77
CA VAL A 141 1.49 -19.03 -16.10
C VAL A 141 2.19 -20.18 -15.39
N GLY A 142 1.45 -21.04 -14.67
CA GLY A 142 2.01 -22.20 -13.98
C GLY A 142 2.67 -23.20 -14.94
N LEU A 143 2.02 -23.52 -16.06
CA LEU A 143 2.57 -24.39 -17.09
C LEU A 143 3.79 -23.76 -17.78
N LEU A 144 3.80 -22.45 -17.99
CA LEU A 144 4.96 -21.74 -18.52
C LEU A 144 6.15 -21.82 -17.55
N VAL A 145 5.94 -21.54 -16.26
CA VAL A 145 7.00 -21.66 -15.26
C VAL A 145 7.55 -23.08 -15.22
N PHE A 146 6.69 -24.09 -15.31
CA PHE A 146 7.12 -25.48 -15.39
C PHE A 146 7.95 -25.77 -16.65
N ALA A 147 7.54 -25.25 -17.81
CA ALA A 147 8.30 -25.38 -19.05
C ALA A 147 9.69 -24.70 -18.95
N GLU A 148 9.76 -23.47 -18.41
CA GLU A 148 11.02 -22.76 -18.18
C GLU A 148 11.94 -23.51 -17.22
N LEU A 149 11.39 -24.12 -16.16
CA LEU A 149 12.17 -24.98 -15.26
C LEU A 149 12.78 -26.19 -15.99
N LEU A 150 12.03 -26.83 -16.90
CA LEU A 150 12.56 -27.92 -17.73
C LEU A 150 13.68 -27.44 -18.66
N LEU A 151 13.52 -26.26 -19.28
CA LEU A 151 14.52 -25.67 -20.17
C LEU A 151 15.80 -25.27 -19.41
N VAL A 152 15.66 -24.57 -18.28
CA VAL A 152 16.78 -24.21 -17.39
C VAL A 152 17.48 -25.46 -16.88
N ARG A 153 16.73 -26.50 -16.49
CA ARG A 153 17.30 -27.76 -16.04
C ARG A 153 18.12 -28.46 -17.13
N GLN A 154 17.61 -28.47 -18.36
CA GLN A 154 18.33 -29.02 -19.51
C GLN A 154 19.61 -28.20 -19.78
N TRP A 155 19.51 -26.87 -19.76
CA TRP A 155 20.64 -25.97 -19.99
C TRP A 155 21.73 -26.14 -18.94
N LEU A 156 21.36 -26.27 -17.66
CA LEU A 156 22.30 -26.52 -16.57
C LEU A 156 23.09 -27.83 -16.73
N TYR A 157 22.52 -28.84 -17.39
CA TYR A 157 23.16 -30.15 -17.55
C TYR A 157 23.92 -30.32 -18.85
N ARG A 158 23.35 -29.88 -19.98
CA ARG A 158 23.90 -30.11 -21.32
C ARG A 158 24.41 -28.83 -21.98
N GLY A 159 24.08 -27.67 -21.43
CA GLY A 159 24.31 -26.38 -22.06
C GLY A 159 23.60 -26.24 -23.41
N GLY A 160 24.14 -25.38 -24.26
CA GLY A 160 23.67 -25.16 -25.63
C GLY A 160 22.69 -23.99 -25.75
N TRP A 161 22.49 -23.54 -26.99
CA TRP A 161 21.69 -22.36 -27.31
C TRP A 161 20.19 -22.65 -27.43
N VAL A 162 19.81 -23.91 -27.65
CA VAL A 162 18.41 -24.32 -27.91
C VAL A 162 17.45 -23.88 -26.79
N PRO A 163 17.72 -24.11 -25.50
CA PRO A 163 16.81 -23.70 -24.41
C PRO A 163 16.62 -22.19 -24.34
N ALA A 164 17.70 -21.43 -24.52
CA ALA A 164 17.65 -19.98 -24.56
C ALA A 164 16.78 -19.49 -25.73
N THR A 165 16.97 -20.04 -26.92
CA THR A 165 16.18 -19.68 -28.11
C THR A 165 14.70 -20.04 -27.96
N VAL A 166 14.38 -21.21 -27.39
CA VAL A 166 12.99 -21.61 -27.12
C VAL A 166 12.34 -20.66 -26.12
N SER A 167 13.05 -20.27 -25.06
CA SER A 167 12.53 -19.33 -24.05
C SER A 167 12.30 -17.93 -24.64
N TRP A 168 13.21 -17.45 -25.49
CA TRP A 168 13.00 -16.21 -26.25
C TRP A 168 11.82 -16.29 -27.22
N ALA A 169 11.62 -17.43 -27.89
CA ALA A 169 10.47 -17.64 -28.76
C ALA A 169 9.15 -17.63 -27.96
N LEU A 170 9.12 -18.26 -26.79
CA LEU A 170 7.99 -18.20 -25.86
C LEU A 170 7.73 -16.77 -25.38
N ALA A 171 8.78 -16.03 -25.03
CA ALA A 171 8.68 -14.62 -24.64
C ALA A 171 8.05 -13.77 -25.74
N ALA A 172 8.51 -13.93 -26.99
CA ALA A 172 7.96 -13.23 -28.14
C ALA A 172 6.49 -13.59 -28.39
N LEU A 173 6.15 -14.89 -28.33
CA LEU A 173 4.77 -15.37 -28.49
C LEU A 173 3.83 -14.75 -27.45
N TRP A 174 4.22 -14.76 -26.18
CA TRP A 174 3.42 -14.16 -25.11
C TRP A 174 3.36 -12.63 -25.21
N ALA A 175 4.42 -11.96 -25.65
CA ALA A 175 4.42 -10.52 -25.87
C ALA A 175 3.45 -10.13 -27.00
N VAL A 176 3.45 -10.87 -28.11
CA VAL A 176 2.48 -10.69 -29.20
C VAL A 176 1.06 -10.96 -28.71
N GLY A 177 0.86 -12.03 -27.93
CA GLY A 177 -0.42 -12.32 -27.29
C GLY A 177 -0.90 -11.18 -26.39
N ALA A 178 -0.02 -10.61 -25.57
CA ALA A 178 -0.33 -9.48 -24.70
C ALA A 178 -0.74 -8.24 -25.50
N TRP A 179 -0.05 -7.97 -26.60
CA TRP A 179 -0.35 -6.86 -27.51
C TRP A 179 -1.71 -7.06 -28.21
N LEU A 180 -1.96 -8.24 -28.79
CA LEU A 180 -3.24 -8.57 -29.41
C LEU A 180 -4.40 -8.50 -28.41
N ALA A 181 -4.21 -9.04 -27.21
CA ALA A 181 -5.19 -8.98 -26.13
C ALA A 181 -5.48 -7.53 -25.72
N SER A 182 -4.46 -6.67 -25.63
CA SER A 182 -4.64 -5.26 -25.25
C SER A 182 -5.51 -4.45 -26.23
N ARG A 183 -5.52 -4.87 -27.51
CA ARG A 183 -6.30 -4.26 -28.61
C ARG A 183 -7.65 -4.93 -28.85
N ALA A 184 -8.01 -5.94 -28.07
CA ALA A 184 -9.28 -6.63 -28.24
C ALA A 184 -10.45 -5.70 -27.93
N VAL A 185 -11.54 -5.81 -28.70
CA VAL A 185 -12.76 -5.01 -28.50
C VAL A 185 -13.44 -5.34 -27.17
N GLY A 186 -13.36 -6.59 -26.72
CA GLY A 186 -13.97 -7.03 -25.46
C GLY A 186 -13.10 -6.70 -24.24
N GLU A 187 -13.67 -6.03 -23.25
CA GLU A 187 -13.02 -5.68 -21.98
C GLU A 187 -12.43 -6.91 -21.26
N GLN A 188 -13.13 -8.04 -21.34
CA GLN A 188 -12.68 -9.29 -20.74
C GLN A 188 -11.39 -9.82 -21.36
N ARG A 189 -11.22 -9.66 -22.68
CA ARG A 189 -10.01 -10.01 -23.44
C ARG A 189 -8.90 -8.99 -23.20
N ARG A 190 -9.20 -7.70 -23.10
CA ARG A 190 -8.20 -6.69 -22.73
C ARG A 190 -7.55 -6.98 -21.37
N ARG A 191 -8.35 -7.46 -20.43
CA ARG A 191 -7.88 -7.83 -19.09
C ARG A 191 -6.97 -9.08 -19.08
N THR A 192 -6.96 -9.96 -20.09
CA THR A 192 -5.98 -11.07 -20.16
C THR A 192 -4.59 -10.60 -20.56
N SER A 193 -4.47 -9.43 -21.19
CA SER A 193 -3.18 -8.84 -21.61
C SER A 193 -2.15 -8.82 -20.47
N GLY A 194 -2.60 -8.56 -19.24
CA GLY A 194 -1.72 -8.56 -18.07
C GLY A 194 -1.08 -9.92 -17.78
N GLY A 195 -1.85 -11.01 -17.88
CA GLY A 195 -1.32 -12.36 -17.70
C GLY A 195 -0.29 -12.72 -18.75
N PHE A 196 -0.55 -12.37 -20.01
CA PHE A 196 0.39 -12.61 -21.11
C PHE A 196 1.66 -11.75 -20.99
N ALA A 197 1.54 -10.50 -20.53
CA ALA A 197 2.69 -9.65 -20.28
C ALA A 197 3.60 -10.24 -19.18
N TRP A 198 3.02 -10.75 -18.10
CA TRP A 198 3.77 -11.45 -17.04
C TRP A 198 4.45 -12.72 -17.54
N SER A 199 3.73 -13.53 -18.32
CA SER A 199 4.30 -14.70 -18.99
C SER A 199 5.50 -14.34 -19.88
N ALA A 200 5.38 -13.28 -20.67
CA ALA A 200 6.46 -12.79 -21.52
C ALA A 200 7.69 -12.36 -20.72
N LEU A 201 7.51 -11.68 -19.58
CA LEU A 201 8.60 -11.26 -18.70
C LEU A 201 9.35 -12.45 -18.09
N ILE A 202 8.63 -13.49 -17.64
CA ILE A 202 9.24 -14.70 -17.07
C ILE A 202 10.12 -15.40 -18.12
N ALA A 203 9.56 -15.63 -19.32
CA ALA A 203 10.27 -16.29 -20.41
C ALA A 203 11.45 -15.46 -20.93
N ALA A 204 11.32 -14.13 -21.00
CA ALA A 204 12.40 -13.24 -21.41
C ALA A 204 13.56 -13.26 -20.39
N GLY A 205 13.26 -13.26 -19.10
CA GLY A 205 14.27 -13.37 -18.05
C GLY A 205 15.02 -14.69 -18.10
N ALA A 206 14.31 -15.81 -18.25
CA ALA A 206 14.91 -17.14 -18.37
C ALA A 206 15.76 -17.26 -19.66
N GLY A 207 15.23 -16.80 -20.79
CA GLY A 207 15.95 -16.77 -22.07
C GLY A 207 17.23 -15.92 -22.01
N ALA A 208 17.17 -14.75 -21.37
CA ALA A 208 18.35 -13.90 -21.17
C ALA A 208 19.39 -14.54 -20.24
N ALA A 209 18.95 -15.21 -19.16
CA ALA A 209 19.84 -15.93 -18.27
C ALA A 209 20.62 -17.02 -19.02
N MET A 210 19.91 -17.86 -19.79
CA MET A 210 20.49 -18.99 -20.51
C MET A 210 21.30 -18.60 -21.76
N ALA A 211 21.10 -17.38 -22.28
CA ALA A 211 21.85 -16.87 -23.42
C ALA A 211 23.30 -16.47 -23.06
N VAL A 212 23.59 -16.23 -21.77
CA VAL A 212 24.95 -15.92 -21.32
C VAL A 212 25.81 -17.20 -21.39
N PRO A 213 26.98 -17.16 -22.04
CA PRO A 213 27.87 -18.31 -22.11
C PRO A 213 28.58 -18.55 -20.77
N GLY A 214 28.80 -19.82 -20.44
CA GLY A 214 29.61 -20.24 -19.28
C GLY A 214 28.82 -20.99 -18.22
N HIS A 215 29.44 -21.18 -17.06
CA HIS A 215 28.78 -21.78 -15.90
C HIS A 215 27.90 -20.74 -15.19
N LEU A 216 26.89 -21.22 -14.45
CA LEU A 216 26.01 -20.36 -13.67
C LEU A 216 26.84 -19.41 -12.79
N GLY A 217 26.56 -18.12 -12.89
CA GLY A 217 27.29 -17.06 -12.19
C GLY A 217 26.53 -15.73 -12.20
N GLY A 218 27.12 -14.70 -11.59
CA GLY A 218 26.48 -13.39 -11.43
C GLY A 218 26.00 -12.74 -12.74
N TRP A 219 26.74 -12.94 -13.84
CA TRP A 219 26.39 -12.40 -15.15
C TRP A 219 25.06 -12.92 -15.71
N HIS A 220 24.70 -14.18 -15.41
CA HIS A 220 23.43 -14.77 -15.82
C HIS A 220 22.25 -14.08 -15.10
N VAL A 221 22.43 -13.78 -13.82
CA VAL A 221 21.45 -13.05 -13.00
C VAL A 221 21.31 -11.61 -13.48
N VAL A 222 22.42 -10.94 -13.77
CA VAL A 222 22.40 -9.56 -14.30
C VAL A 222 21.71 -9.51 -15.66
N ALA A 223 21.99 -10.44 -16.57
CA ALA A 223 21.31 -10.53 -17.87
C ALA A 223 19.79 -10.75 -17.74
N ALA A 224 19.38 -11.68 -16.86
CA ALA A 224 17.97 -11.94 -16.58
C ALA A 224 17.25 -10.69 -16.05
N ILE A 225 17.79 -10.08 -14.99
CA ILE A 225 17.15 -8.93 -14.34
C ILE A 225 17.16 -7.72 -15.27
N SER A 226 18.26 -7.45 -15.98
CA SER A 226 18.34 -6.30 -16.91
C SER A 226 17.31 -6.41 -18.04
N THR A 227 17.12 -7.61 -18.58
CA THR A 227 16.12 -7.86 -19.62
C THR A 227 14.70 -7.68 -19.08
N VAL A 228 14.40 -8.20 -17.89
CA VAL A 228 13.09 -8.02 -17.24
C VAL A 228 12.84 -6.54 -16.91
N VAL A 229 13.83 -5.79 -16.46
CA VAL A 229 13.72 -4.34 -16.23
C VAL A 229 13.45 -3.60 -17.53
N ALA A 230 14.21 -3.88 -18.60
CA ALA A 230 14.01 -3.23 -19.89
C ALA A 230 12.60 -3.52 -20.44
N ALA A 231 12.14 -4.78 -20.35
CA ALA A 231 10.80 -5.16 -20.77
C ALA A 231 9.70 -4.57 -19.87
N ALA A 232 9.90 -4.49 -18.55
CA ALA A 232 8.96 -3.84 -17.64
C ALA A 232 8.91 -2.32 -17.88
N ALA A 233 10.04 -1.70 -18.22
CA ALA A 233 10.12 -0.28 -18.57
C ALA A 233 9.36 0.01 -19.86
N THR A 234 9.57 -0.78 -20.92
CA THR A 234 8.82 -0.61 -22.18
C THR A 234 7.33 -0.83 -21.97
N LEU A 235 6.91 -1.86 -21.24
CA LEU A 235 5.50 -2.08 -20.89
C LEU A 235 4.92 -0.91 -20.08
N THR A 236 5.68 -0.34 -19.15
CA THR A 236 5.25 0.81 -18.35
C THR A 236 5.12 2.06 -19.20
N MET A 237 6.05 2.32 -20.12
CA MET A 237 5.99 3.46 -21.05
C MET A 237 4.78 3.35 -21.99
N LEU A 238 4.45 2.14 -22.44
CA LEU A 238 3.34 1.91 -23.38
C LEU A 238 1.96 1.90 -22.71
N THR A 239 1.86 1.45 -21.45
CA THR A 239 0.57 1.19 -20.80
C THR A 239 0.31 2.00 -19.52
N GLY A 240 1.34 2.59 -18.93
CA GLY A 240 1.27 3.26 -17.62
C GLY A 240 0.97 2.34 -16.43
N ARG A 241 0.90 1.01 -16.62
CA ARG A 241 0.31 0.08 -15.64
C ARG A 241 1.32 -0.60 -14.71
N TYR A 242 2.56 -0.82 -15.15
CA TYR A 242 3.51 -1.71 -14.48
C TYR A 242 4.55 -0.99 -13.61
N VAL A 243 4.21 0.21 -13.11
CA VAL A 243 5.10 1.07 -12.32
C VAL A 243 5.66 0.37 -11.09
N THR A 244 4.83 -0.40 -10.37
CA THR A 244 5.26 -1.18 -9.19
C THR A 244 6.32 -2.22 -9.53
N VAL A 245 6.15 -2.93 -10.65
CA VAL A 245 7.09 -3.97 -11.09
C VAL A 245 8.41 -3.33 -11.51
N LEU A 246 8.33 -2.23 -12.27
CA LEU A 246 9.49 -1.48 -12.70
C LEU A 246 10.31 -0.99 -11.50
N ALA A 247 9.66 -0.40 -10.49
CA ALA A 247 10.34 0.08 -9.29
C ALA A 247 10.98 -1.07 -8.48
N ALA A 248 10.29 -2.21 -8.32
CA ALA A 248 10.85 -3.39 -7.64
C ALA A 248 12.07 -3.96 -8.37
N MET A 249 11.97 -4.08 -9.70
CA MET A 249 13.04 -4.62 -10.54
C MET A 249 14.21 -3.65 -10.67
N ALA A 250 13.97 -2.34 -10.63
CA ALA A 250 15.04 -1.35 -10.59
C ALA A 250 15.89 -1.49 -9.31
N VAL A 251 15.27 -1.75 -8.15
CA VAL A 251 16.01 -2.03 -6.90
C VAL A 251 16.82 -3.31 -7.00
N ALA A 252 16.21 -4.38 -7.52
CA ALA A 252 16.88 -5.66 -7.69
C ALA A 252 18.08 -5.55 -8.66
N LEU A 253 17.88 -4.88 -9.81
CA LEU A 253 18.93 -4.66 -10.80
C LEU A 253 20.03 -3.76 -10.26
N GLY A 254 19.67 -2.64 -9.63
CA GLY A 254 20.65 -1.72 -9.03
C GLY A 254 21.52 -2.42 -7.99
N SER A 255 20.92 -3.29 -7.17
CA SER A 255 21.64 -4.10 -6.19
C SER A 255 22.56 -5.12 -6.86
N ALA A 256 22.08 -5.85 -7.86
CA ALA A 256 22.88 -6.83 -8.60
C ALA A 256 24.04 -6.16 -9.36
N ALA A 257 23.79 -5.01 -9.98
CA ALA A 257 24.79 -4.21 -10.68
C ALA A 257 25.86 -3.67 -9.72
N ALA A 258 25.47 -3.20 -8.52
CA ALA A 258 26.42 -2.77 -7.51
C ALA A 258 27.34 -3.92 -7.06
N VAL A 259 26.79 -5.12 -6.83
CA VAL A 259 27.60 -6.31 -6.50
C VAL A 259 28.54 -6.67 -7.64
N ALA A 260 28.04 -6.67 -8.89
CA ALA A 260 28.86 -6.95 -10.07
C ALA A 260 29.99 -5.94 -10.25
N ALA A 261 29.72 -4.64 -10.03
CA ALA A 261 30.72 -3.58 -10.11
C ALA A 261 31.81 -3.71 -9.03
N ILE A 262 31.42 -4.05 -7.79
CA ILE A 262 32.37 -4.34 -6.71
C ILE A 262 33.25 -5.54 -7.06
N HIS A 263 32.67 -6.58 -7.64
CA HIS A 263 33.43 -7.75 -8.07
C HIS A 263 34.41 -7.41 -9.20
N ALA A 264 33.95 -6.63 -10.18
CA ALA A 264 34.77 -6.22 -11.33
C ALA A 264 35.88 -5.22 -10.98
N SER A 265 35.73 -4.43 -9.91
CA SER A 265 36.76 -3.47 -9.47
C SER A 265 38.00 -4.13 -8.87
N GLY A 266 37.99 -5.45 -8.69
CA GLY A 266 39.09 -6.21 -8.06
C GLY A 266 39.20 -6.01 -6.55
N TRP A 267 38.26 -5.28 -5.94
CA TRP A 267 38.22 -5.12 -4.49
C TRP A 267 37.85 -6.44 -3.83
N GLN A 268 38.75 -6.97 -3.01
CA GLN A 268 38.52 -8.22 -2.27
C GLN A 268 37.65 -8.00 -1.02
N LEU A 269 36.42 -7.52 -1.24
CA LEU A 269 35.42 -7.44 -0.19
C LEU A 269 34.83 -8.83 0.07
N ARG A 270 34.77 -9.19 1.36
CA ARG A 270 34.17 -10.46 1.76
C ARG A 270 32.66 -10.44 1.53
N PRO A 271 32.02 -11.58 1.19
CA PRO A 271 30.57 -11.63 0.95
C PRO A 271 29.74 -11.04 2.09
N GLU A 272 30.14 -11.27 3.34
CA GLU A 272 29.48 -10.71 4.53
C GLU A 272 29.51 -9.18 4.58
N GLN A 273 30.59 -8.56 4.08
CA GLN A 273 30.74 -7.10 4.04
C GLN A 273 29.85 -6.48 2.97
N ILE A 274 29.75 -7.12 1.79
CA ILE A 274 28.83 -6.72 0.72
C ILE A 274 27.37 -6.86 1.18
N ALA A 275 27.06 -7.90 1.94
CA ALA A 275 25.72 -8.12 2.43
C ALA A 275 25.29 -7.09 3.48
N VAL A 276 26.16 -6.71 4.43
CA VAL A 276 25.82 -5.66 5.42
C VAL A 276 25.76 -4.27 4.78
N THR A 277 26.56 -3.98 3.75
CA THR A 277 26.40 -2.72 3.00
C THR A 277 25.10 -2.71 2.20
N ALA A 278 24.70 -3.83 1.61
CA ALA A 278 23.41 -3.95 0.94
C ALA A 278 22.24 -3.75 1.92
N LEU A 279 22.30 -4.33 3.13
CA LEU A 279 21.29 -4.12 4.18
C LEU A 279 21.19 -2.63 4.57
N ALA A 280 22.31 -1.95 4.76
CA ALA A 280 22.33 -0.52 5.08
C ALA A 280 21.79 0.34 3.92
N ALA A 281 22.16 0.01 2.68
CA ALA A 281 21.65 0.69 1.49
C ALA A 281 20.13 0.51 1.33
N MET A 282 19.62 -0.71 1.51
CA MET A 282 18.17 -0.97 1.48
C MET A 282 17.44 -0.22 2.60
N LEU A 283 18.03 -0.13 3.80
CA LEU A 283 17.47 0.68 4.88
C LEU A 283 17.40 2.17 4.49
N ALA A 284 18.42 2.70 3.83
CA ALA A 284 18.38 4.07 3.30
C ALA A 284 17.28 4.25 2.24
N VAL A 285 17.15 3.31 1.30
CA VAL A 285 16.09 3.33 0.28
C VAL A 285 14.69 3.30 0.93
N VAL A 286 14.48 2.44 1.94
CA VAL A 286 13.23 2.40 2.71
C VAL A 286 12.98 3.72 3.45
N THR A 287 14.02 4.35 4.01
CA THR A 287 13.93 5.65 4.70
C THR A 287 13.45 6.75 3.76
N PHE A 288 13.95 6.76 2.53
CA PHE A 288 13.62 7.79 1.54
C PHE A 288 12.52 7.37 0.55
N ALA A 289 11.85 6.23 0.79
CA ALA A 289 10.90 5.64 -0.16
C ALA A 289 9.78 6.61 -0.57
N THR A 290 9.18 7.30 0.40
CA THR A 290 8.11 8.28 0.15
C THR A 290 8.62 9.47 -0.63
N ASN A 291 9.82 9.98 -0.33
CA ASN A 291 10.42 11.10 -1.08
C ASN A 291 10.70 10.71 -2.54
N ILE A 292 11.27 9.51 -2.76
CA ILE A 292 11.51 8.96 -4.10
C ILE A 292 10.18 8.83 -4.86
N ALA A 293 9.12 8.40 -4.18
CA ALA A 293 7.81 8.23 -4.80
C ALA A 293 7.11 9.55 -5.13
N VAL A 294 7.23 10.59 -4.28
CA VAL A 294 6.69 11.92 -4.57
C VAL A 294 7.36 12.49 -5.82
N VAL A 295 8.69 12.41 -5.90
CA VAL A 295 9.46 12.82 -7.08
C VAL A 295 9.08 11.97 -8.30
N GLY A 296 9.05 10.64 -8.16
CA GLY A 296 8.73 9.71 -9.25
C GLY A 296 7.28 9.75 -9.73
N ALA A 297 6.35 10.22 -8.89
CA ALA A 297 4.96 10.48 -9.26
C ALA A 297 4.78 11.78 -10.05
N GLY A 298 5.79 12.66 -10.04
CA GLY A 298 5.75 13.96 -10.70
C GLY A 298 4.84 14.97 -9.98
N VAL A 299 4.72 14.86 -8.66
CA VAL A 299 3.97 15.84 -7.85
C VAL A 299 4.70 17.19 -7.93
N PRO A 300 4.01 18.29 -8.29
CA PRO A 300 4.63 19.61 -8.31
C PRO A 300 5.15 19.96 -6.91
N GLY A 301 6.34 20.56 -6.85
CA GLY A 301 6.93 20.99 -5.58
C GLY A 301 6.04 22.01 -4.88
N PRO A 302 6.11 22.11 -3.54
CA PRO A 302 5.36 23.11 -2.80
C PRO A 302 5.77 24.51 -3.29
N TRP A 303 4.78 25.30 -3.70
CA TRP A 303 5.01 26.66 -4.17
C TRP A 303 4.96 27.64 -2.99
N PHE A 304 6.07 28.35 -2.79
CA PHE A 304 6.17 29.39 -1.77
C PHE A 304 6.42 30.74 -2.47
N PRO A 305 5.39 31.55 -2.70
CA PRO A 305 5.53 32.83 -3.39
C PRO A 305 6.15 33.86 -2.46
N SER A 306 7.47 33.99 -2.56
CA SER A 306 8.29 35.02 -1.93
C SER A 306 8.38 34.97 -0.39
N VAL A 307 9.56 35.32 0.11
CA VAL A 307 9.85 35.52 1.54
C VAL A 307 9.05 36.69 2.13
N THR A 308 8.55 37.59 1.29
CA THR A 308 7.78 38.79 1.68
C THR A 308 6.27 38.56 1.75
N ASN A 309 5.79 37.31 1.63
CA ASN A 309 4.37 36.94 1.71
C ASN A 309 3.48 37.60 0.62
N ARG A 310 4.09 38.21 -0.40
CA ARG A 310 3.35 38.84 -1.52
C ARG A 310 2.65 37.76 -2.34
N GLY A 311 1.32 37.83 -2.38
CA GLY A 311 0.47 36.85 -3.06
C GLY A 311 0.08 35.64 -2.21
N VAL A 312 0.43 35.60 -0.91
CA VAL A 312 -0.14 34.64 0.07
C VAL A 312 -1.25 35.30 0.87
N PHE A 313 -1.08 36.57 1.23
CA PHE A 313 -2.06 37.36 1.96
C PHE A 313 -2.24 38.72 1.30
N GLU A 314 -3.49 39.11 1.11
CA GLU A 314 -3.86 40.42 0.59
C GLU A 314 -4.92 41.07 1.47
N ASN A 315 -4.87 42.40 1.58
CA ASN A 315 -5.89 43.17 2.26
C ASN A 315 -7.14 43.20 1.38
N ARG A 316 -8.26 42.71 1.92
CA ARG A 316 -9.54 42.76 1.23
C ARG A 316 -9.92 44.23 0.98
N PRO A 317 -10.40 44.61 -0.21
CA PRO A 317 -10.76 46.00 -0.50
C PRO A 317 -11.77 46.54 0.53
N GLY A 318 -11.41 47.61 1.25
CA GLY A 318 -12.25 48.23 2.29
C GLY A 318 -12.08 47.66 3.71
N ALA A 319 -11.22 46.66 3.93
CA ALA A 319 -10.89 46.16 5.27
C ALA A 319 -9.81 47.04 5.97
N PRO A 320 -9.78 47.09 7.31
CA PRO A 320 -8.71 47.74 8.06
C PRO A 320 -7.32 47.25 7.64
N LEU A 321 -6.31 48.12 7.67
CA LEU A 321 -4.94 47.85 7.19
C LEU A 321 -4.25 46.64 7.86
N ASP A 322 -4.66 46.28 9.07
CA ASP A 322 -4.15 45.13 9.83
C ASP A 322 -4.90 43.81 9.57
N THR A 323 -5.90 43.81 8.68
CA THR A 323 -6.70 42.63 8.33
C THR A 323 -6.29 42.09 6.97
N VAL A 324 -5.44 41.05 7.01
CA VAL A 324 -5.00 40.28 5.84
C VAL A 324 -5.86 39.03 5.69
N SER A 325 -6.31 38.75 4.47
CA SER A 325 -6.96 37.49 4.11
C SER A 325 -6.04 36.64 3.24
N PRO A 326 -6.03 35.30 3.40
CA PRO A 326 -5.30 34.42 2.49
C PRO A 326 -5.79 34.62 1.06
N VAL A 327 -4.87 34.78 0.11
CA VAL A 327 -5.18 34.72 -1.31
C VAL A 327 -5.31 33.25 -1.67
N GLU A 328 -6.46 32.83 -2.18
CA GLU A 328 -6.60 31.48 -2.70
C GLU A 328 -5.68 31.30 -3.92
N PRO A 329 -4.80 30.27 -3.92
CA PRO A 329 -3.91 30.02 -5.04
C PRO A 329 -4.71 29.91 -6.34
N SER A 330 -4.31 30.66 -7.37
CA SER A 330 -4.93 30.58 -8.68
C SER A 330 -4.59 29.23 -9.32
N GLY A 331 -5.63 28.43 -9.58
CA GLY A 331 -5.52 27.11 -10.21
C GLY A 331 -5.55 25.95 -9.21
N ALA A 332 -6.70 25.71 -8.59
CA ALA A 332 -6.93 24.49 -7.81
C ALA A 332 -6.67 23.26 -8.69
N VAL A 333 -5.72 22.41 -8.28
CA VAL A 333 -5.46 21.16 -8.99
C VAL A 333 -6.70 20.28 -8.87
N PRO A 334 -7.26 19.77 -9.99
CA PRO A 334 -8.43 18.90 -9.95
C PRO A 334 -8.18 17.68 -9.06
N ALA A 335 -9.15 17.30 -8.23
CA ALA A 335 -9.05 16.14 -7.35
C ALA A 335 -8.70 14.84 -8.12
N ALA A 336 -9.17 14.72 -9.37
CA ALA A 336 -8.84 13.61 -10.26
C ALA A 336 -7.33 13.50 -10.54
N GLN A 337 -6.64 14.62 -10.73
CA GLN A 337 -5.20 14.66 -10.97
C GLN A 337 -4.42 14.29 -9.70
N ILE A 338 -4.85 14.78 -8.55
CA ILE A 338 -4.28 14.41 -7.24
C ILE A 338 -4.38 12.89 -7.02
N ALA A 339 -5.53 12.30 -7.35
CA ALA A 339 -5.73 10.86 -7.26
C ALA A 339 -4.81 10.06 -8.20
N VAL A 340 -4.50 10.59 -9.40
CA VAL A 340 -3.53 9.99 -10.32
C VAL A 340 -2.12 9.99 -9.71
N TRP A 341 -1.67 11.12 -9.17
CA TRP A 341 -0.36 11.20 -8.51
C TRP A 341 -0.28 10.31 -7.27
N ALA A 342 -1.32 10.31 -6.43
CA ALA A 342 -1.38 9.46 -5.25
C ALA A 342 -1.30 7.97 -5.62
N ARG A 343 -2.05 7.52 -6.63
CA ARG A 343 -1.97 6.12 -7.13
C ARG A 343 -0.58 5.78 -7.66
N ARG A 344 0.02 6.67 -8.46
CA ARG A 344 1.36 6.46 -9.03
C ARG A 344 2.43 6.43 -7.94
N GLY A 345 2.39 7.37 -6.99
CA GLY A 345 3.28 7.40 -5.83
C GLY A 345 3.15 6.12 -5.01
N ASN A 346 1.94 5.68 -4.71
CA ASN A 346 1.70 4.42 -3.99
C ASN A 346 2.29 3.22 -4.74
N GLN A 347 2.10 3.14 -6.06
CA GLN A 347 2.67 2.08 -6.88
C GLN A 347 4.21 2.06 -6.83
N ILE A 348 4.86 3.23 -6.84
CA ILE A 348 6.33 3.36 -6.73
C ILE A 348 6.81 2.90 -5.36
N VAL A 349 6.20 3.37 -4.27
CA VAL A 349 6.57 2.94 -2.90
C VAL A 349 6.42 1.43 -2.77
N THR A 350 5.27 0.87 -3.15
CA THR A 350 5.03 -0.58 -3.08
C THR A 350 6.08 -1.36 -3.87
N GLY A 351 6.45 -0.89 -5.05
CA GLY A 351 7.49 -1.52 -5.86
C GLY A 351 8.86 -1.45 -5.20
N LEU A 352 9.27 -0.27 -4.76
CA LEU A 352 10.55 -0.02 -4.11
C LEU A 352 10.71 -0.89 -2.86
N LEU A 353 9.69 -0.95 -2.00
CA LEU A 353 9.70 -1.76 -0.78
C LEU A 353 9.69 -3.27 -1.09
N SER A 354 8.96 -3.71 -2.13
CA SER A 354 8.98 -5.12 -2.56
C SER A 354 10.36 -5.54 -3.07
N GLY A 355 11.02 -4.68 -3.86
CA GLY A 355 12.41 -4.90 -4.28
C GLY A 355 13.38 -4.93 -3.11
N CYS A 356 13.25 -3.96 -2.19
CA CYS A 356 14.07 -3.91 -0.97
C CYS A 356 13.89 -5.16 -0.11
N ALA A 357 12.66 -5.63 0.06
CA ALA A 357 12.34 -6.83 0.83
C ALA A 357 13.09 -8.06 0.30
N ILE A 358 13.09 -8.27 -1.02
CA ILE A 358 13.82 -9.38 -1.65
C ILE A 358 15.32 -9.26 -1.37
N VAL A 359 15.89 -8.07 -1.59
CA VAL A 359 17.33 -7.84 -1.38
C VAL A 359 17.71 -8.00 0.09
N VAL A 360 16.89 -7.51 1.03
CA VAL A 360 17.10 -7.65 2.48
C VAL A 360 17.12 -9.11 2.89
N VAL A 361 16.16 -9.92 2.42
CA VAL A 361 16.12 -11.35 2.73
C VAL A 361 17.38 -12.04 2.21
N VAL A 362 17.75 -11.83 0.95
CA VAL A 362 18.98 -12.43 0.38
C VAL A 362 20.22 -11.96 1.15
N ALA A 363 20.35 -10.66 1.41
CA ALA A 363 21.48 -10.08 2.11
C ALA A 363 21.57 -10.55 3.57
N ALA A 364 20.45 -10.72 4.28
CA ALA A 364 20.45 -11.26 5.64
C ALA A 364 21.06 -12.67 5.70
N GLY A 365 20.79 -13.50 4.70
CA GLY A 365 21.42 -14.81 4.57
C GLY A 365 22.94 -14.74 4.43
N TYR A 366 23.46 -13.83 3.61
CA TYR A 366 24.91 -13.70 3.37
C TYR A 366 25.66 -12.87 4.43
N ALA A 367 24.97 -11.98 5.14
CA ALA A 367 25.58 -11.11 6.15
C ALA A 367 26.10 -11.89 7.35
N VAL A 368 25.43 -12.99 7.71
CA VAL A 368 25.72 -13.73 8.93
C VAL A 368 26.77 -14.81 8.68
N VAL A 369 27.80 -14.81 9.53
CA VAL A 369 28.95 -15.72 9.42
C VAL A 369 29.17 -16.49 10.72
N PRO A 370 28.35 -17.52 10.97
CA PRO A 370 28.43 -18.31 12.19
C PRO A 370 29.77 -19.07 12.27
N GLY A 371 30.29 -19.28 13.48
CA GLY A 371 31.54 -20.01 13.73
C GLY A 371 32.84 -19.23 13.49
N LYS A 372 32.80 -18.05 12.85
CA LYS A 372 33.99 -17.18 12.72
C LYS A 372 34.15 -16.28 13.96
N PRO A 373 35.40 -16.01 14.40
CA PRO A 373 35.65 -15.05 15.47
C PRO A 373 35.11 -13.67 15.09
N GLY A 374 34.26 -13.09 15.94
CA GLY A 374 33.58 -11.81 15.68
C GLY A 374 32.34 -11.88 14.79
N GLY A 375 31.90 -13.07 14.35
CA GLY A 375 30.69 -13.25 13.53
C GLY A 375 29.40 -12.76 14.21
N TRP A 376 29.36 -12.74 15.54
CA TRP A 376 28.24 -12.19 16.32
C TRP A 376 27.95 -10.72 15.98
N ARG A 377 28.96 -9.94 15.59
CA ARG A 377 28.82 -8.51 15.25
C ARG A 377 27.98 -8.32 13.99
N PHE A 378 28.13 -9.23 13.02
CA PHE A 378 27.34 -9.25 11.79
C PHE A 378 25.90 -9.69 12.08
N ALA A 379 25.73 -10.74 12.90
CA ALA A 379 24.41 -11.19 13.32
C ALA A 379 23.63 -10.08 14.07
N ALA A 380 24.28 -9.41 15.02
CA ALA A 380 23.68 -8.30 15.76
C ALA A 380 23.26 -7.15 14.84
N PHE A 381 24.10 -6.78 13.86
CA PHE A 381 23.76 -5.76 12.87
C PHE A 381 22.56 -6.16 12.01
N THR A 382 22.56 -7.38 11.47
CA THR A 382 21.45 -7.90 10.64
C THR A 382 20.14 -7.94 11.43
N LEU A 383 20.17 -8.42 12.69
CA LEU A 383 18.99 -8.42 13.56
C LEU A 383 18.53 -6.99 13.89
N GLY A 384 19.46 -6.06 14.10
CA GLY A 384 19.15 -4.64 14.30
C GLY A 384 18.45 -4.01 13.10
N VAL A 385 18.92 -4.28 11.87
CA VAL A 385 18.24 -3.84 10.64
C VAL A 385 16.85 -4.47 10.53
N CYS A 386 16.70 -5.77 10.78
CA CYS A 386 15.39 -6.42 10.77
C CYS A 386 14.44 -5.80 11.80
N LEU A 387 14.92 -5.50 13.01
CA LEU A 387 14.14 -4.81 14.03
C LEU A 387 13.68 -3.43 13.53
N ILE A 388 14.57 -2.62 12.97
CA ILE A 388 14.20 -1.31 12.40
C ILE A 388 13.11 -1.48 11.33
N LEU A 389 13.23 -2.46 10.42
CA LEU A 389 12.23 -2.68 9.37
C LEU A 389 10.85 -3.07 9.92
N VAL A 390 10.79 -3.88 10.98
CA VAL A 390 9.52 -4.19 11.67
C VAL A 390 8.93 -2.95 12.33
N LEU A 391 9.74 -2.15 13.03
CA LEU A 391 9.27 -0.92 13.69
C LEU A 391 8.76 0.10 12.67
N ARG A 392 9.47 0.22 11.55
CA ARG A 392 9.17 1.11 10.44
C ARG A 392 7.99 0.66 9.58
N ALA A 393 7.60 -0.62 9.61
CA ALA A 393 6.41 -1.08 8.91
C ALA A 393 5.15 -0.26 9.29
N ARG A 394 5.13 0.35 10.48
CA ARG A 394 4.04 1.19 10.99
C ARG A 394 3.97 2.60 10.36
N SER A 395 5.03 3.07 9.68
CA SER A 395 5.06 4.41 9.09
C SER A 395 4.37 4.51 7.73
N PHE A 396 4.03 3.38 7.10
CA PHE A 396 3.38 3.33 5.79
C PHE A 396 1.87 3.22 5.92
N VAL A 397 1.15 3.96 5.08
CA VAL A 397 -0.32 4.01 5.08
C VAL A 397 -0.93 2.79 4.39
N ASP A 398 -0.29 2.28 3.33
CA ASP A 398 -0.78 1.10 2.60
C ASP A 398 -0.40 -0.20 3.33
N ARG A 399 -1.40 -1.02 3.64
CA ARG A 399 -1.23 -2.33 4.28
C ARG A 399 -0.23 -3.25 3.57
N TYR A 400 -0.14 -3.19 2.25
CA TYR A 400 0.77 -4.04 1.48
C TYR A 400 2.23 -3.63 1.72
N GLN A 401 2.49 -2.33 1.85
CA GLN A 401 3.82 -1.77 2.13
C GLN A 401 4.30 -2.18 3.53
N SER A 402 3.43 -2.01 4.52
CA SER A 402 3.69 -2.45 5.90
C SER A 402 3.91 -3.97 5.99
N ALA A 403 3.04 -4.75 5.35
CA ALA A 403 3.15 -6.21 5.37
C ALA A 403 4.44 -6.70 4.73
N VAL A 404 4.82 -6.17 3.56
CA VAL A 404 6.06 -6.54 2.85
C VAL A 404 7.29 -6.30 3.72
N LEU A 405 7.37 -5.15 4.40
CA LEU A 405 8.49 -4.84 5.30
C LEU A 405 8.54 -5.78 6.51
N ALA A 406 7.40 -5.99 7.18
CA ALA A 406 7.31 -6.91 8.32
C ALA A 406 7.69 -8.35 7.93
N ILE A 407 7.16 -8.85 6.80
CA ILE A 407 7.49 -10.18 6.27
C ILE A 407 8.98 -10.28 5.95
N SER A 408 9.55 -9.27 5.28
CA SER A 408 10.98 -9.29 4.92
C SER A 408 11.90 -9.34 6.14
N ALA A 409 11.55 -8.64 7.21
CA ALA A 409 12.31 -8.65 8.45
C ALA A 409 12.21 -9.99 9.17
N VAL A 410 11.00 -10.57 9.26
CA VAL A 410 10.78 -11.90 9.86
C VAL A 410 11.53 -12.97 9.06
N LEU A 411 11.47 -12.95 7.72
CA LEU A 411 12.24 -13.85 6.86
C LEU A 411 13.75 -13.63 7.01
N GLY A 412 14.20 -12.38 7.18
CA GLY A 412 15.60 -12.06 7.49
C GLY A 412 16.06 -12.72 8.78
N VAL A 413 15.29 -12.58 9.87
CA VAL A 413 15.57 -13.25 11.16
C VAL A 413 15.55 -14.78 11.01
N ALA A 414 14.59 -15.34 10.27
CA ALA A 414 14.52 -16.77 9.99
C ALA A 414 15.75 -17.28 9.24
N LEU A 415 16.30 -16.51 8.29
CA LEU A 415 17.55 -16.84 7.61
C LEU A 415 18.76 -16.78 8.55
N VAL A 416 18.81 -15.82 9.47
CA VAL A 416 19.85 -15.80 10.52
C VAL A 416 19.80 -17.10 11.34
N ILE A 417 18.62 -17.46 11.85
CA ILE A 417 18.42 -18.69 12.64
C ILE A 417 18.83 -19.92 11.83
N GLY A 418 18.34 -20.03 10.59
CA GLY A 418 18.65 -21.15 9.69
C GLY A 418 20.14 -21.28 9.40
N ARG A 419 20.84 -20.16 9.17
CA ARG A 419 22.30 -20.16 8.97
C ARG A 419 23.06 -20.67 10.20
N TYR A 420 22.71 -20.20 11.39
CA TYR A 420 23.34 -20.69 12.64
C TYR A 420 23.06 -22.18 12.88
N ALA A 421 21.81 -22.63 12.63
CA ALA A 421 21.44 -24.04 12.78
C ALA A 421 22.13 -24.96 11.76
N ALA A 422 22.38 -24.46 10.54
CA ALA A 422 23.00 -25.21 9.45
C ALA A 422 24.54 -25.18 9.45
N THR A 423 25.16 -24.47 10.39
CA THR A 423 26.64 -24.33 10.43
C THR A 423 27.37 -25.63 10.76
N PRO A 424 26.95 -26.42 11.78
CA PRO A 424 27.65 -27.65 12.13
C PRO A 424 27.43 -28.72 11.06
N TYR A 425 28.52 -29.27 10.51
CA TYR A 425 28.49 -30.43 9.62
C TYR A 425 29.45 -31.52 10.14
N PRO A 426 28.94 -32.67 10.65
CA PRO A 426 27.54 -33.10 10.69
C PRO A 426 26.66 -32.27 11.64
N PRO A 427 25.31 -32.36 11.53
CA PRO A 427 24.37 -31.56 12.32
C PRO A 427 24.54 -31.83 13.83
N SER A 428 24.71 -30.78 14.62
CA SER A 428 24.74 -30.91 16.08
C SER A 428 23.33 -30.79 16.66
N LEU A 429 22.95 -31.72 17.54
CA LEU A 429 21.63 -31.73 18.18
C LEU A 429 21.31 -30.39 18.88
N SER A 430 22.28 -29.81 19.59
CA SER A 430 22.09 -28.54 20.31
C SER A 430 21.77 -27.37 19.39
N ALA A 431 22.53 -27.17 18.30
CA ALA A 431 22.25 -26.10 17.35
C ALA A 431 20.91 -26.29 16.63
N THR A 432 20.52 -27.53 16.32
CA THR A 432 19.21 -27.83 15.73
C THR A 432 18.08 -27.52 16.69
N LEU A 433 18.18 -27.93 17.95
CA LEU A 433 17.16 -27.65 18.97
C LEU A 433 17.05 -26.14 19.27
N LEU A 434 18.19 -25.43 19.34
CA LEU A 434 18.19 -23.97 19.51
C LEU A 434 17.58 -23.27 18.29
N GLY A 435 17.90 -23.71 17.08
CA GLY A 435 17.31 -23.18 15.85
C GLY A 435 15.79 -23.41 15.80
N ALA A 436 15.34 -24.62 16.15
CA ALA A 436 13.92 -24.95 16.23
C ALA A 436 13.20 -24.11 17.31
N ALA A 437 13.79 -24.00 18.51
CA ALA A 437 13.25 -23.19 19.60
C ALA A 437 13.17 -21.70 19.24
N ALA A 438 14.20 -21.14 18.60
CA ALA A 438 14.19 -19.75 18.14
C ALA A 438 13.13 -19.50 17.05
N THR A 439 12.97 -20.45 16.12
CA THR A 439 11.93 -20.39 15.08
C THR A 439 10.53 -20.45 15.68
N LEU A 440 10.30 -21.37 16.64
CA LEU A 440 9.04 -21.44 17.39
C LEU A 440 8.79 -20.17 18.19
N GLY A 441 9.82 -19.62 18.85
CA GLY A 441 9.74 -18.35 19.55
C GLY A 441 9.30 -17.20 18.63
N LEU A 442 9.87 -17.11 17.42
CA LEU A 442 9.47 -16.13 16.43
C LEU A 442 8.01 -16.30 15.99
N ALA A 443 7.56 -17.54 15.80
CA ALA A 443 6.16 -17.85 15.47
C ALA A 443 5.20 -17.47 16.60
N VAL A 444 5.55 -17.79 17.86
CA VAL A 444 4.78 -17.44 19.06
C VAL A 444 4.70 -15.92 19.22
N LEU A 445 5.81 -15.19 19.04
CA LEU A 445 5.80 -13.73 19.08
C LEU A 445 4.89 -13.13 18.00
N GLY A 446 4.94 -13.66 16.77
CA GLY A 446 4.06 -13.24 15.68
C GLY A 446 2.58 -13.51 15.99
N TRP A 447 2.27 -14.67 16.56
CA TRP A 447 0.92 -15.03 16.96
C TRP A 447 0.39 -14.13 18.09
N LEU A 448 1.20 -13.90 19.14
CA LEU A 448 0.86 -12.97 20.23
C LEU A 448 0.64 -11.55 19.70
N ALA A 449 1.51 -11.07 18.81
CA ALA A 449 1.35 -9.77 18.17
C ALA A 449 0.03 -9.68 17.39
N ALA A 450 -0.34 -10.72 16.64
CA ALA A 450 -1.59 -10.77 15.89
C ALA A 450 -2.85 -10.74 16.80
N MET A 451 -2.79 -11.34 17.99
CA MET A 451 -3.91 -11.32 18.94
C MET A 451 -3.99 -10.00 19.73
N VAL A 452 -2.85 -9.44 20.12
CA VAL A 452 -2.79 -8.28 21.02
C VAL A 452 -2.89 -6.96 20.28
N ILE A 453 -2.16 -6.77 19.17
CA ILE A 453 -2.03 -5.45 18.52
C ILE A 453 -3.38 -4.89 18.01
N PRO A 454 -4.25 -5.66 17.33
CA PRO A 454 -5.51 -5.12 16.80
C PRO A 454 -6.49 -4.65 17.87
N THR A 455 -6.40 -5.21 19.08
CA THR A 455 -7.30 -4.91 20.20
C THR A 455 -6.65 -4.00 21.25
N ALA A 456 -5.33 -3.80 21.17
CA ALA A 456 -4.59 -2.98 22.10
C ALA A 456 -4.93 -1.49 21.93
N ARG A 457 -5.37 -0.85 23.01
CA ARG A 457 -5.41 0.61 23.10
C ARG A 457 -4.00 1.12 23.37
N ILE A 458 -3.29 1.50 22.31
CA ILE A 458 -1.91 1.98 22.43
C ILE A 458 -1.92 3.45 22.88
N ASN A 459 -1.45 3.70 24.10
CA ASN A 459 -1.34 5.05 24.65
C ASN A 459 -0.16 5.83 23.99
N ALA A 460 -0.25 7.16 24.00
CA ALA A 460 0.79 8.03 23.42
C ALA A 460 2.22 7.76 23.95
N PRO A 461 2.45 7.50 25.27
CA PRO A 461 3.79 7.19 25.77
C PRO A 461 4.36 5.89 25.19
N THR A 462 3.53 4.88 24.96
CA THR A 462 3.96 3.61 24.36
C THR A 462 4.37 3.80 22.91
N ASN A 463 3.57 4.52 22.12
CA ASN A 463 3.96 4.87 20.74
C ASN A 463 5.29 5.61 20.71
N ARG A 464 5.45 6.59 21.60
CA ARG A 464 6.69 7.36 21.70
C ARG A 464 7.88 6.49 22.11
N ALA A 465 7.72 5.56 23.04
CA ALA A 465 8.78 4.63 23.43
C ALA A 465 9.24 3.76 22.26
N VAL A 466 8.32 3.29 21.41
CA VAL A 466 8.68 2.50 20.22
C VAL A 466 9.40 3.36 19.17
N GLU A 467 8.95 4.60 18.93
CA GLU A 467 9.66 5.56 18.05
C GLU A 467 11.09 5.83 18.54
N VAL A 468 11.25 6.10 19.84
CA VAL A 468 12.56 6.34 20.45
C VAL A 468 13.45 5.11 20.31
N THR A 469 12.89 3.92 20.51
CA THR A 469 13.62 2.65 20.31
C THR A 469 14.11 2.52 18.88
N GLU A 470 13.27 2.83 17.89
CA GLU A 470 13.67 2.84 16.48
C GLU A 470 14.84 3.81 16.23
N TYR A 471 14.75 5.04 16.75
CA TYR A 471 15.79 6.06 16.58
C TYR A 471 17.11 5.67 17.24
N ILE A 472 17.07 5.08 18.44
CA ILE A 472 18.27 4.60 19.13
C ILE A 472 18.99 3.57 18.25
N VAL A 473 18.28 2.56 17.75
CA VAL A 473 18.90 1.52 16.90
C VAL A 473 19.42 2.13 15.59
N LEU A 474 18.68 3.08 15.00
CA LEU A 474 19.06 3.76 13.76
C LEU A 474 20.38 4.56 13.90
N ILE A 475 20.58 5.26 15.03
CA ILE A 475 21.82 6.00 15.31
C ILE A 475 23.05 5.08 15.27
N PHE A 476 22.92 3.83 15.74
CA PHE A 476 24.01 2.87 15.76
C PHE A 476 24.31 2.23 14.40
N VAL A 477 23.42 2.30 13.41
CA VAL A 477 23.60 1.64 12.11
C VAL A 477 24.89 2.10 11.42
N VAL A 478 25.11 3.41 11.31
CA VAL A 478 26.27 3.94 10.57
C VAL A 478 27.59 3.63 11.29
N PRO A 479 27.76 3.94 12.60
CA PRO A 479 28.98 3.59 13.32
C PRO A 479 29.27 2.08 13.30
N TRP A 480 28.25 1.23 13.45
CA TRP A 480 28.42 -0.22 13.45
C TRP A 480 28.81 -0.74 12.06
N LEU A 481 28.25 -0.18 10.99
CA LEU A 481 28.62 -0.51 9.62
C LEU A 481 30.10 -0.19 9.35
N LEU A 482 30.56 1.00 9.74
CA LEU A 482 31.97 1.39 9.59
C LEU A 482 32.92 0.45 10.35
N TRP A 483 32.47 -0.04 11.51
CA TRP A 483 33.20 -1.03 12.29
C TRP A 483 33.26 -2.39 11.58
N LEU A 484 32.16 -2.89 11.03
CA LEU A 484 32.12 -4.17 10.27
C LEU A 484 32.94 -4.14 8.98
N LEU A 485 33.02 -2.97 8.35
CA LEU A 485 33.83 -2.75 7.16
C LEU A 485 35.32 -2.56 7.46
N ASN A 486 35.73 -2.59 8.74
CA ASN A 486 37.13 -2.38 9.17
C ASN A 486 37.72 -1.04 8.68
N VAL A 487 36.88 -0.03 8.43
CA VAL A 487 37.32 1.29 7.92
C VAL A 487 38.22 1.99 8.93
N LEU A 488 37.91 1.89 10.22
CA LEU A 488 38.71 2.51 11.29
C LEU A 488 40.11 1.89 11.40
N SER A 489 40.24 0.58 11.22
CA SER A 489 41.55 -0.08 11.17
C SER A 489 42.32 0.29 9.91
N ALA A 490 41.65 0.42 8.76
CA ALA A 490 42.29 0.88 7.53
C ALA A 490 42.80 2.33 7.66
N ALA A 491 41.98 3.23 8.20
CA ALA A 491 42.36 4.62 8.44
C ALA A 491 43.52 4.74 9.44
N ARG A 492 43.51 3.96 10.53
CA ARG A 492 44.61 3.91 11.50
C ARG A 492 45.92 3.43 10.88
N ASN A 493 45.87 2.41 10.01
CA ASN A 493 47.04 1.89 9.34
C ASN A 493 47.57 2.82 8.24
N LEU A 494 46.70 3.62 7.61
CA LEU A 494 47.10 4.67 6.67
C LEU A 494 47.80 5.85 7.36
N VAL A 495 47.36 6.21 8.58
CA VAL A 495 47.95 7.31 9.36
C VAL A 495 49.28 6.91 10.03
N HIS A 496 49.49 5.63 10.32
CA HIS A 496 50.74 5.10 10.92
C HIS A 496 51.64 4.38 9.91
N GLY A 497 51.33 4.44 8.62
CA GLY A 497 52.02 3.74 7.54
C GLY A 497 52.53 4.69 6.46
N SER A 498 53.57 5.44 6.80
CA SER A 498 54.62 5.94 5.90
C SER A 498 55.95 5.81 6.61
#